data_AF-A0A3R7T352-F1
#
_entry.id   AF-A0A3R7T352-F1
#
_cell.length_a   1.000
_cell.length_b   1.000
_cell.length_c   1.000
_cell.angle_alpha   90.00
_cell.angle_beta   90.00
_cell.angle_gamma   90.00
#
_symmetry.space_group_name_H-M   'P 1'
#
loop_
_entity.id
_entity.type
_entity.pdbx_description
1 polymer ?
#
loop_
_entity_poly.entity_id
_entity_poly.type
_entity_poly.pdbx_seq_one_letter_code
_entity_poly.pdbx_strand_id
1 'polypeptide(L)'
;MFHRLITAAATAVLATSTMAAELKVGDKAPAVEVKEWIQGETTVGAGKPYVIEFWATWCGPCRTSIPHLNELYNKYKGKGLSIIGVSDEVKAVGKVRNFVRSKGDGMSYSVAIDGGVKRNFFEAAGQKGIPSAFIVANDNSIAFIGHPMDPKFEEILAKVVAGRYSPTLMKKAAPKLAAAERAAKVRNYGDAYRHMDDVIELDNGVFVQVALDKYRIMASEQNDSAAADKWANQMIVMYSDDPGALGMIAEMAAADPDEEVQNHGAARKAADAMLRKSGPRDPDALAVSAMVAFQEGDADRAIREQMQAWMTADPDMKPEFKRSLDIYRGQASRPGASRR
;
A
#
# COMPACT_ATOMS: atom_id res chain seq x y z
N MET A 1 -25.87 41.89 72.09
CA MET A 1 -26.33 40.77 71.23
C MET A 1 -25.94 41.12 69.79
N PHE A 2 -24.80 40.63 69.30
CA PHE A 2 -24.38 40.80 67.91
C PHE A 2 -24.16 39.41 67.32
N HIS A 3 -25.04 38.98 66.41
CA HIS A 3 -24.84 37.76 65.62
C HIS A 3 -24.23 38.15 64.26
N ARG A 4 -23.00 37.70 64.00
CA ARG A 4 -22.35 37.76 62.69
C ARG A 4 -22.77 36.52 61.89
N LEU A 5 -23.44 36.72 60.76
CA LEU A 5 -23.65 35.70 59.75
C LEU A 5 -22.38 35.61 58.88
N ILE A 6 -21.74 34.44 58.88
CA ILE A 6 -20.65 34.11 57.95
C ILE A 6 -21.29 33.33 56.80
N THR A 7 -21.40 33.96 55.63
CA THR A 7 -21.84 33.29 54.40
C THR A 7 -20.64 32.60 53.77
N ALA A 8 -20.58 31.26 53.83
CA ALA A 8 -19.60 30.47 53.11
C ALA A 8 -20.04 30.34 51.64
N ALA A 9 -19.30 30.96 50.72
CA ALA A 9 -19.48 30.75 49.29
C ALA A 9 -18.73 29.48 48.86
N ALA A 10 -19.48 28.41 48.57
CA ALA A 10 -18.92 27.19 47.98
C ALA A 10 -18.70 27.41 46.48
N THR A 11 -17.44 27.41 46.04
CA THR A 11 -17.06 27.46 44.63
C THR A 11 -17.12 26.03 44.07
N ALA A 12 -18.11 25.73 43.23
CA ALA A 12 -18.19 24.46 42.53
C ALA A 12 -17.19 24.47 41.36
N VAL A 13 -16.14 23.63 41.43
CA VAL A 13 -15.25 23.36 40.30
C VAL A 13 -15.95 22.34 39.40
N LEU A 14 -16.49 22.82 38.27
CA LEU A 14 -16.97 21.96 37.19
C LEU A 14 -15.75 21.33 36.49
N ALA A 15 -15.47 20.07 36.80
CA ALA A 15 -14.53 19.27 36.03
C ALA A 15 -15.17 18.98 34.66
N THR A 16 -14.71 19.68 33.63
CA THR A 16 -15.03 19.33 32.24
C THR A 16 -14.27 18.05 31.89
N SER A 17 -14.98 16.92 31.81
CA SER A 17 -14.40 15.70 31.24
C SER A 17 -14.16 15.95 29.75
N THR A 18 -12.92 16.19 29.35
CA THR A 18 -12.51 16.04 27.96
C THR A 18 -12.67 14.57 27.61
N MET A 19 -13.77 14.22 26.92
CA MET A 19 -13.86 12.93 26.23
C MET A 19 -12.64 12.85 25.32
N ALA A 20 -11.76 11.87 25.56
CA ALA A 20 -10.64 11.62 24.68
C ALA A 20 -11.21 11.40 23.26
N ALA A 21 -10.66 12.11 22.27
CA ALA A 21 -11.10 11.97 20.89
C ALA A 21 -10.92 10.50 20.46
N GLU A 22 -11.96 9.92 19.87
CA GLU A 22 -11.94 8.58 19.30
C GLU A 22 -10.89 8.51 18.17
N LEU A 23 -10.07 7.46 18.17
CA LEU A 23 -9.04 7.19 17.17
C LEU A 23 -9.68 6.85 15.82
N LYS A 24 -9.28 7.54 14.75
CA LYS A 24 -9.88 7.44 13.41
C LYS A 24 -8.83 7.25 12.32
N VAL A 25 -9.29 6.85 11.14
CA VAL A 25 -8.48 6.85 9.92
C VAL A 25 -7.90 8.25 9.68
N GLY A 26 -6.59 8.33 9.44
CA GLY A 26 -5.84 9.58 9.28
C GLY A 26 -5.12 10.06 10.54
N ASP A 27 -5.47 9.55 11.72
CA ASP A 27 -4.76 9.86 12.96
C ASP A 27 -3.41 9.15 13.02
N LYS A 28 -2.47 9.66 13.81
CA LYS A 28 -1.20 8.99 14.05
C LYS A 28 -1.42 7.72 14.86
N ALA A 29 -0.76 6.64 14.45
CA ALA A 29 -0.83 5.38 15.16
C ALA A 29 -0.24 5.53 16.57
N PRO A 30 -0.98 5.10 17.61
CA PRO A 30 -0.50 5.09 18.99
C PRO A 30 0.71 4.15 19.21
N ALA A 31 1.30 4.21 20.41
CA ALA A 31 2.37 3.30 20.79
C ALA A 31 1.87 1.85 20.89
N VAL A 32 2.68 0.92 20.36
CA VAL A 32 2.46 -0.53 20.44
C VAL A 32 3.18 -1.07 21.68
N GLU A 33 2.44 -1.14 22.79
CA GLU A 33 2.92 -1.62 24.09
C GLU A 33 2.64 -3.13 24.24
N VAL A 34 3.66 -3.95 24.04
CA VAL A 34 3.57 -5.41 24.15
C VAL A 34 4.03 -5.86 25.54
N LYS A 35 3.26 -6.74 26.18
CA LYS A 35 3.64 -7.37 27.45
C LYS A 35 4.62 -8.52 27.24
N GLU A 36 4.35 -9.37 26.24
CA GLU A 36 5.15 -10.55 25.93
C GLU A 36 5.00 -10.91 24.45
N TRP A 37 6.11 -11.19 23.77
CA TRP A 37 6.10 -11.78 22.43
C TRP A 37 5.98 -13.30 22.52
N ILE A 38 4.97 -13.85 21.85
CA ILE A 38 4.76 -15.30 21.73
C ILE A 38 5.53 -15.85 20.53
N GLN A 39 5.60 -15.07 19.45
CA GLN A 39 6.30 -15.42 18.22
C GLN A 39 6.75 -14.16 17.47
N GLY A 40 7.94 -14.24 16.86
CA GLY A 40 8.37 -13.32 15.79
C GLY A 40 8.42 -11.85 16.21
N GLU A 41 9.10 -11.51 17.30
CA GLU A 41 9.27 -10.12 17.75
C GLU A 41 9.61 -9.16 16.60
N THR A 42 8.93 -8.01 16.55
CA THR A 42 9.16 -6.97 15.55
C THR A 42 9.09 -5.57 16.17
N THR A 43 9.77 -4.62 15.53
CA THR A 43 9.66 -3.18 15.84
C THR A 43 8.82 -2.53 14.76
N VAL A 44 7.79 -1.78 15.16
CA VAL A 44 6.89 -1.08 14.22
C VAL A 44 7.26 0.40 14.09
N GLY A 45 6.85 0.99 12.97
CA GLY A 45 7.12 2.38 12.63
C GLY A 45 8.35 2.55 11.73
N ALA A 46 8.97 3.74 11.79
CA ALA A 46 10.15 4.10 10.99
C ALA A 46 9.96 4.00 9.46
N GLY A 47 8.82 4.46 8.94
CA GLY A 47 8.59 4.48 7.50
C GLY A 47 8.07 3.18 6.90
N LYS A 48 7.86 2.13 7.72
CA LYS A 48 7.36 0.83 7.26
C LYS A 48 5.90 0.62 7.66
N PRO A 49 5.09 0.01 6.77
CA PRO A 49 3.71 -0.27 7.07
C PRO A 49 3.58 -1.48 8.00
N TYR A 50 2.53 -1.49 8.81
CA TYR A 50 2.24 -2.63 9.67
C TYR A 50 0.75 -2.81 9.93
N VAL A 51 0.37 -4.03 10.29
CA VAL A 51 -0.99 -4.39 10.70
C VAL A 51 -0.98 -4.77 12.18
N ILE A 52 -1.95 -4.25 12.92
CA ILE A 52 -2.31 -4.74 14.26
C ILE A 52 -3.65 -5.45 14.12
N GLU A 53 -3.73 -6.72 14.51
CA GLU A 53 -4.97 -7.48 14.53
C GLU A 53 -5.26 -8.01 15.93
N PHE A 54 -6.49 -7.79 16.40
CA PHE A 54 -6.95 -8.23 17.71
C PHE A 54 -7.72 -9.54 17.60
N TRP A 55 -7.27 -10.56 18.32
CA TRP A 55 -7.83 -11.91 18.25
C TRP A 55 -7.78 -12.65 19.60
N ALA A 56 -8.42 -13.82 19.64
CA ALA A 56 -8.33 -14.74 20.77
C ALA A 56 -8.43 -16.21 20.32
N THR A 57 -7.86 -17.11 21.12
CA THR A 57 -7.83 -18.57 20.85
C THR A 57 -9.23 -19.20 20.81
N TRP A 58 -10.19 -18.62 21.55
CA TRP A 58 -11.58 -19.05 21.59
C TRP A 58 -12.46 -18.41 20.50
N CYS A 59 -11.96 -17.38 19.80
CA CYS A 59 -12.71 -16.63 18.81
C CYS A 59 -12.78 -17.39 17.48
N GLY A 60 -13.94 -18.00 17.18
CA GLY A 60 -14.19 -18.71 15.92
C GLY A 60 -13.90 -17.85 14.67
N PRO A 61 -14.52 -16.66 14.52
CA PRO A 61 -14.26 -15.79 13.37
C PRO A 61 -12.78 -15.39 13.20
N CYS A 62 -12.08 -15.10 14.30
CA CYS A 62 -10.64 -14.80 14.26
C CYS A 62 -9.82 -15.98 13.72
N ARG A 63 -10.17 -17.21 14.11
CA ARG A 63 -9.50 -18.41 13.59
C ARG A 63 -9.68 -18.58 12.07
N THR A 64 -10.78 -18.06 11.52
CA THR A 64 -11.05 -18.04 10.08
C THR A 64 -10.25 -16.95 9.34
N SER A 65 -9.89 -15.84 9.99
CA SER A 65 -9.07 -14.78 9.38
C SER A 65 -7.56 -15.05 9.42
N ILE A 66 -7.08 -15.90 10.34
CA ILE A 66 -5.65 -16.24 10.48
C ILE A 66 -5.02 -16.71 9.15
N PRO A 67 -5.60 -17.66 8.38
CA PRO A 67 -5.01 -18.07 7.11
C PRO A 67 -4.85 -16.94 6.10
N HIS A 68 -5.84 -16.04 6.01
CA HIS A 68 -5.79 -14.87 5.12
C HIS A 68 -4.69 -13.89 5.53
N LEU A 69 -4.59 -13.55 6.83
CA LEU A 69 -3.50 -12.70 7.32
C LEU A 69 -2.13 -13.34 7.12
N ASN A 70 -2.03 -14.66 7.25
CA ASN A 70 -0.79 -15.39 6.99
C ASN A 70 -0.38 -15.35 5.51
N GLU A 71 -1.35 -15.46 4.60
CA GLU A 71 -1.12 -15.28 3.16
C GLU A 71 -0.61 -13.87 2.85
N LEU A 72 -1.28 -12.84 3.38
CA LEU A 72 -0.86 -11.43 3.21
C LEU A 72 0.52 -11.16 3.82
N TYR A 73 0.82 -11.73 4.98
CA TYR A 73 2.15 -11.65 5.58
C TYR A 73 3.20 -12.27 4.67
N ASN A 74 2.96 -13.48 4.15
CA ASN A 74 3.92 -14.14 3.27
C ASN A 74 4.15 -13.35 1.97
N LYS A 75 3.08 -12.80 1.40
CA LYS A 75 3.13 -11.97 0.18
C LYS A 75 3.91 -10.67 0.36
N TYR A 76 3.81 -10.03 1.53
CA TYR A 76 4.32 -8.66 1.73
C TYR A 76 5.47 -8.52 2.73
N LYS A 77 5.87 -9.58 3.46
CA LYS A 77 7.00 -9.50 4.43
C LYS A 77 8.31 -9.09 3.76
N GLY A 78 8.56 -9.56 2.53
CA GLY A 78 9.72 -9.14 1.72
C GLY A 78 9.63 -7.69 1.24
N LYS A 79 8.43 -7.10 1.24
CA LYS A 79 8.12 -5.72 0.88
C LYS A 79 8.02 -4.80 2.11
N GLY A 80 8.49 -5.27 3.27
CA GLY A 80 8.60 -4.47 4.49
C GLY A 80 7.37 -4.47 5.40
N LEU A 81 6.31 -5.23 5.07
CA LEU A 81 5.14 -5.35 5.92
C LEU A 81 5.42 -6.14 7.21
N SER A 82 4.98 -5.63 8.34
CA SER A 82 4.83 -6.41 9.59
C SER A 82 3.35 -6.66 9.91
N ILE A 83 3.00 -7.84 10.42
CA ILE A 83 1.68 -8.11 10.97
C ILE A 83 1.85 -8.59 12.41
N ILE A 84 1.10 -8.00 13.34
CA ILE A 84 1.10 -8.37 14.76
C ILE A 84 -0.31 -8.79 15.17
N GLY A 85 -0.48 -10.08 15.48
CA GLY A 85 -1.68 -10.59 16.14
C GLY A 85 -1.58 -10.36 17.64
N VAL A 86 -2.42 -9.49 18.19
CA VAL A 86 -2.48 -9.14 19.61
C VAL A 86 -3.63 -9.89 20.29
N SER A 87 -3.30 -10.63 21.35
CA SER A 87 -4.28 -11.29 22.21
C SER A 87 -4.29 -10.67 23.61
N ASP A 88 -5.49 -10.41 24.14
CA ASP A 88 -5.70 -9.89 25.50
C ASP A 88 -5.84 -11.00 26.55
N GLU A 89 -5.55 -12.26 26.19
CA GLU A 89 -5.60 -13.43 27.07
C GLU A 89 -4.41 -13.48 28.07
N VAL A 90 -4.16 -12.37 28.78
CA VAL A 90 -3.04 -12.16 29.72
C VAL A 90 -2.98 -13.17 30.88
N LYS A 91 -4.13 -13.79 31.23
CA LYS A 91 -4.24 -14.84 32.25
C LYS A 91 -4.11 -16.26 31.68
N ALA A 92 -4.07 -16.39 30.35
CA ALA A 92 -4.05 -17.65 29.63
C ALA A 92 -2.97 -17.70 28.55
N VAL A 93 -1.83 -17.03 28.78
CA VAL A 93 -0.68 -16.96 27.87
C VAL A 93 -0.24 -18.35 27.36
N GLY A 94 -0.25 -19.36 28.24
CA GLY A 94 0.05 -20.75 27.85
C GLY A 94 -0.91 -21.32 26.80
N LYS A 95 -2.19 -20.94 26.80
CA LYS A 95 -3.15 -21.34 25.76
C LYS A 95 -2.83 -20.65 24.44
N VAL A 96 -2.51 -19.35 24.46
CA VAL A 96 -2.10 -18.60 23.27
C VAL A 96 -0.85 -19.24 22.66
N ARG A 97 0.18 -19.52 23.46
CA ARG A 97 1.42 -20.16 23.03
C ARG A 97 1.19 -21.54 22.41
N ASN A 98 0.36 -22.38 23.04
CA ASN A 98 0.02 -23.70 22.51
C ASN A 98 -0.76 -23.60 21.20
N PHE A 99 -1.71 -22.65 21.12
CA PHE A 99 -2.48 -22.41 19.90
C PHE A 99 -1.56 -21.99 18.74
N VAL A 100 -0.73 -20.98 18.92
CA VAL A 100 0.21 -20.50 17.89
C VAL A 100 1.12 -21.63 17.44
N ARG A 101 1.72 -22.38 18.37
CA ARG A 101 2.55 -23.54 18.04
C ARG A 101 1.80 -24.59 17.22
N SER A 102 0.53 -24.86 17.54
CA SER A 102 -0.30 -25.81 16.79
C SER A 102 -0.66 -25.37 15.36
N LYS A 103 -0.46 -24.08 15.03
CA LYS A 103 -0.69 -23.56 13.68
C LYS A 103 0.51 -23.73 12.76
N GLY A 104 1.73 -23.86 13.31
CA GLY A 104 2.95 -23.92 12.52
C GLY A 104 3.01 -22.78 11.50
N ASP A 105 3.36 -23.10 10.25
CA ASP A 105 3.47 -22.14 9.16
C ASP A 105 2.14 -21.47 8.76
N GLY A 106 1.00 -21.95 9.28
CA GLY A 106 -0.31 -21.36 9.10
C GLY A 106 -0.55 -20.05 9.88
N MET A 107 0.38 -19.66 10.75
CA MET A 107 0.35 -18.38 11.47
C MET A 107 1.79 -17.91 11.72
N SER A 108 2.48 -17.50 10.66
CA SER A 108 3.92 -17.18 10.66
C SER A 108 4.26 -15.75 11.08
N TYR A 109 3.26 -14.87 11.15
CA TYR A 109 3.45 -13.47 11.56
C TYR A 109 3.66 -13.34 13.08
N SER A 110 3.99 -12.14 13.52
CA SER A 110 4.30 -11.85 14.93
C SER A 110 3.06 -11.99 15.81
N VAL A 111 3.20 -12.58 17.00
CA VAL A 111 2.10 -12.73 17.96
C VAL A 111 2.52 -12.18 19.31
N ALA A 112 1.65 -11.36 19.89
CA ALA A 112 1.94 -10.65 21.12
C ALA A 112 0.79 -10.77 22.14
N ILE A 113 1.13 -10.76 23.42
CA ILE A 113 0.20 -10.55 24.52
C ILE A 113 0.08 -9.05 24.77
N ASP A 114 -1.16 -8.58 24.85
CA ASP A 114 -1.47 -7.18 25.06
C ASP A 114 -0.80 -6.63 26.33
N GLY A 115 -0.08 -5.52 26.18
CA GLY A 115 0.47 -4.70 27.25
C GLY A 115 -0.11 -3.29 27.30
N GLY A 116 -1.09 -2.98 26.46
CA GLY A 116 -1.64 -1.62 26.30
C GLY A 116 -2.12 -1.30 24.89
N VAL A 117 -1.80 -2.13 23.89
CA VAL A 117 -2.23 -1.99 22.50
C VAL A 117 -3.76 -1.97 22.38
N LYS A 118 -4.48 -2.84 23.11
CA LYS A 118 -5.96 -2.87 23.07
C LYS A 118 -6.57 -1.55 23.51
N ARG A 119 -6.09 -0.99 24.61
CA ARG A 119 -6.53 0.34 25.10
C ARG A 119 -6.21 1.43 24.08
N ASN A 120 -4.99 1.42 23.56
CA ASN A 120 -4.47 2.47 22.68
C ASN A 120 -5.11 2.45 21.27
N PHE A 121 -5.46 1.28 20.73
CA PHE A 121 -6.00 1.13 19.38
C PHE A 121 -7.47 0.72 19.39
N PHE A 122 -7.77 -0.49 19.90
CA PHE A 122 -9.09 -1.11 19.80
C PHE A 122 -10.16 -0.29 20.52
N GLU A 123 -9.95 0.00 21.81
CA GLU A 123 -10.90 0.75 22.63
C GLU A 123 -10.94 2.23 22.24
N ALA A 124 -9.77 2.82 21.95
CA ALA A 124 -9.68 4.21 21.50
C ALA A 124 -10.43 4.45 20.18
N ALA A 125 -10.48 3.46 19.29
CA ALA A 125 -11.24 3.50 18.03
C ALA A 125 -12.69 2.99 18.15
N GLY A 126 -13.21 2.87 19.39
CA GLY A 126 -14.58 2.47 19.66
C GLY A 126 -14.94 1.04 19.23
N GLN A 127 -13.94 0.17 18.97
CA GLN A 127 -14.18 -1.21 18.54
C GLN A 127 -14.78 -2.03 19.69
N LYS A 128 -15.69 -2.96 19.34
CA LYS A 128 -16.48 -3.72 20.32
C LYS A 128 -16.45 -5.24 20.12
N GLY A 129 -15.83 -5.72 19.04
CA GLY A 129 -15.77 -7.16 18.75
C GLY A 129 -14.51 -7.51 17.98
N ILE A 130 -14.05 -8.74 18.16
CA ILE A 130 -12.91 -9.32 17.42
C ILE A 130 -13.43 -10.29 16.33
N PRO A 131 -12.71 -10.43 15.19
CA PRO A 131 -11.45 -9.77 14.90
C PRO A 131 -11.61 -8.31 14.47
N SER A 132 -10.68 -7.47 14.91
CA SER A 132 -10.53 -6.10 14.43
C SER A 132 -9.08 -5.87 14.06
N ALA A 133 -8.85 -5.31 12.88
CA ALA A 133 -7.55 -5.01 12.33
C ALA A 133 -7.40 -3.52 12.04
N PHE A 134 -6.15 -3.06 12.16
CA PHE A 134 -5.71 -1.72 11.87
C PHE A 134 -4.57 -1.81 10.87
N ILE A 135 -4.66 -1.08 9.77
CA ILE A 135 -3.51 -0.88 8.87
C ILE A 135 -2.89 0.46 9.23
N VAL A 136 -1.58 0.45 9.46
CA VAL A 136 -0.78 1.66 9.66
C VAL A 136 0.11 1.88 8.44
N ALA A 137 -0.03 3.06 7.84
CA ALA A 137 0.74 3.47 6.67
C ALA A 137 2.18 3.89 7.03
N ASN A 138 3.02 4.03 6.00
CA ASN A 138 4.44 4.37 6.12
C ASN A 138 4.69 5.69 6.87
N ASP A 139 3.76 6.65 6.76
CA ASP A 139 3.82 7.93 7.49
C ASP A 139 3.34 7.81 8.95
N ASN A 140 3.12 6.60 9.44
CA ASN A 140 2.58 6.27 10.76
C ASN A 140 1.14 6.77 10.99
N SER A 141 0.34 6.94 9.93
CA SER A 141 -1.11 7.21 10.05
C SER A 141 -1.94 5.94 9.95
N ILE A 142 -3.09 5.90 10.62
CA ILE A 142 -4.06 4.81 10.54
C ILE A 142 -4.75 4.86 9.17
N ALA A 143 -4.49 3.88 8.31
CA ALA A 143 -5.05 3.78 6.96
C ALA A 143 -6.39 3.03 6.92
N PHE A 144 -6.62 2.12 7.87
CA PHE A 144 -7.83 1.31 7.95
C PHE A 144 -8.12 0.91 9.40
N ILE A 145 -9.41 0.81 9.73
CA ILE A 145 -9.94 0.23 10.98
C ILE A 145 -11.14 -0.63 10.59
N GLY A 146 -11.14 -1.92 10.92
CA GLY A 146 -12.27 -2.78 10.59
C GLY A 146 -11.93 -4.27 10.63
N HIS A 147 -12.73 -5.09 9.95
CA HIS A 147 -12.55 -6.54 9.92
C HIS A 147 -11.44 -6.93 8.92
N PRO A 148 -10.50 -7.84 9.25
CA PRO A 148 -9.40 -8.22 8.35
C PRO A 148 -9.82 -8.95 7.07
N MET A 149 -11.07 -9.42 6.98
CA MET A 149 -11.65 -10.02 5.77
C MET A 149 -12.50 -9.04 4.95
N ASP A 150 -12.55 -7.75 5.32
CA ASP A 150 -13.23 -6.74 4.50
C ASP A 150 -12.48 -6.61 3.15
N PRO A 151 -13.16 -6.61 1.98
CA PRO A 151 -12.49 -6.41 0.70
C PRO A 151 -11.60 -5.15 0.64
N LYS A 152 -11.97 -4.09 1.36
CA LYS A 152 -11.17 -2.86 1.44
C LYS A 152 -9.88 -3.03 2.23
N PHE A 153 -9.81 -4.00 3.15
CA PHE A 153 -8.60 -4.26 3.94
C PHE A 153 -7.43 -4.61 3.02
N GLU A 154 -7.61 -5.60 2.14
CA GLU A 154 -6.55 -6.01 1.21
C GLU A 154 -6.22 -4.92 0.19
N GLU A 155 -7.23 -4.21 -0.34
CA GLU A 155 -7.02 -3.11 -1.27
C GLU A 155 -6.16 -1.99 -0.66
N ILE A 156 -6.50 -1.56 0.55
CA ILE A 156 -5.75 -0.52 1.27
C ILE A 156 -4.37 -1.03 1.65
N LEU A 157 -4.25 -2.27 2.12
CA LEU A 157 -2.96 -2.86 2.49
C LEU A 157 -2.02 -2.90 1.29
N ALA A 158 -2.49 -3.34 0.12
CA ALA A 158 -1.71 -3.38 -1.09
C ALA A 158 -1.18 -1.99 -1.48
N LYS A 159 -2.07 -0.97 -1.44
CA LYS A 159 -1.67 0.42 -1.73
C LYS A 159 -0.69 0.98 -0.70
N VAL A 160 -0.89 0.66 0.59
CA VAL A 160 0.01 1.08 1.67
C VAL A 160 1.38 0.43 1.52
N VAL A 161 1.45 -0.88 1.29
CA VAL A 161 2.72 -1.60 1.09
C VAL A 161 3.46 -1.07 -0.13
N ALA A 162 2.73 -0.72 -1.19
CA ALA A 162 3.31 -0.11 -2.38
C ALA A 162 3.69 1.38 -2.19
N GLY A 163 3.46 1.98 -1.02
CA GLY A 163 3.72 3.41 -0.78
C GLY A 163 2.81 4.34 -1.57
N ARG A 164 1.63 3.87 -2.00
CA ARG A 164 0.66 4.58 -2.86
C ARG A 164 -0.53 5.15 -2.11
N TYR A 165 -0.52 5.09 -0.78
CA TYR A 165 -1.64 5.56 0.02
C TYR A 165 -1.23 6.09 1.40
N SER A 166 -1.67 7.30 1.71
CA SER A 166 -1.72 7.87 3.06
C SER A 166 -3.01 8.65 3.21
N PRO A 167 -3.88 8.32 4.18
CA PRO A 167 -5.12 9.07 4.42
C PRO A 167 -4.86 10.55 4.76
N THR A 168 -3.77 10.84 5.48
CA THR A 168 -3.37 12.21 5.82
C THR A 168 -3.02 13.00 4.57
N LEU A 169 -2.22 12.41 3.67
CA LEU A 169 -1.85 13.05 2.42
C LEU A 169 -3.04 13.18 1.46
N MET A 170 -3.89 12.16 1.37
CA MET A 170 -5.12 12.20 0.54
C MET A 170 -6.02 13.36 0.96
N LYS A 171 -6.23 13.55 2.28
CA LYS A 171 -7.02 14.68 2.80
C LYS A 171 -6.38 16.03 2.44
N LYS A 172 -5.06 16.14 2.50
CA LYS A 172 -4.32 17.36 2.15
C LYS A 172 -4.38 17.65 0.64
N ALA A 173 -4.33 16.63 -0.19
CA ALA A 173 -4.35 16.74 -1.65
C ALA A 173 -5.77 17.03 -2.21
N ALA A 174 -6.83 16.60 -1.54
CA ALA A 174 -8.20 16.64 -2.06
C ALA A 174 -8.65 18.00 -2.64
N PRO A 175 -8.40 19.16 -2.01
CA PRO A 175 -8.79 20.45 -2.60
C PRO A 175 -8.06 20.76 -3.91
N LYS A 176 -6.79 20.38 -4.01
CA LYS A 176 -5.94 20.60 -5.19
C LYS A 176 -6.31 19.64 -6.31
N LEU A 177 -6.56 18.37 -6.01
CA LEU A 177 -7.08 17.39 -6.96
C LEU A 177 -8.41 17.87 -7.57
N ALA A 178 -9.35 18.33 -6.74
CA ALA A 178 -10.61 18.86 -7.21
C ALA A 178 -10.44 20.14 -8.06
N ALA A 179 -9.45 20.97 -7.76
CA ALA A 179 -9.12 22.15 -8.55
C ALA A 179 -8.49 21.78 -9.90
N ALA A 180 -7.58 20.79 -9.91
CA ALA A 180 -6.98 20.25 -11.13
C ALA A 180 -8.05 19.69 -12.07
N GLU A 181 -8.98 18.88 -11.54
CA GLU A 181 -10.08 18.31 -12.31
C GLU A 181 -10.98 19.40 -12.91
N ARG A 182 -11.36 20.42 -12.13
CA ARG A 182 -12.16 21.55 -12.64
C ARG A 182 -11.44 22.32 -13.74
N ALA A 183 -10.13 22.56 -13.59
CA ALA A 183 -9.33 23.25 -14.59
C ALA A 183 -9.19 22.44 -15.88
N ALA A 184 -8.92 21.13 -15.77
CA ALA A 184 -8.84 20.22 -16.91
C ALA A 184 -10.17 20.14 -17.68
N LYS A 185 -11.32 20.09 -16.98
CA LYS A 185 -12.66 20.07 -17.61
C LYS A 185 -12.95 21.28 -18.48
N VAL A 186 -12.38 22.45 -18.16
CA VAL A 186 -12.51 23.67 -18.98
C VAL A 186 -11.29 23.89 -19.89
N ARG A 187 -10.45 22.86 -20.07
CA ARG A 187 -9.23 22.86 -20.89
C ARG A 187 -8.21 23.91 -20.49
N ASN A 188 -8.23 24.36 -19.23
CA ASN A 188 -7.19 25.19 -18.65
C ASN A 188 -6.09 24.27 -18.08
N TYR A 189 -5.31 23.67 -18.99
CA TYR A 189 -4.31 22.68 -18.63
C TYR A 189 -3.15 23.26 -17.82
N GLY A 190 -2.80 24.54 -18.02
CA GLY A 190 -1.78 25.22 -17.22
C GLY A 190 -2.11 25.24 -15.72
N ASP A 191 -3.34 25.63 -15.36
CA ASP A 191 -3.79 25.57 -13.97
C ASP A 191 -3.98 24.14 -13.46
N ALA A 192 -4.46 23.23 -14.31
CA ALA A 192 -4.58 21.82 -13.95
C ALA A 192 -3.22 21.26 -13.54
N TYR A 193 -2.19 21.47 -14.36
CA TYR A 193 -0.83 21.02 -14.10
C TYR A 193 -0.21 21.63 -12.87
N ARG A 194 -0.41 22.93 -12.62
CA ARG A 194 0.06 23.55 -11.37
C ARG A 194 -0.55 22.87 -10.14
N HIS A 195 -1.84 22.55 -10.17
CA HIS A 195 -2.48 21.85 -9.06
C HIS A 195 -2.05 20.39 -8.94
N MET A 196 -1.78 19.70 -10.05
CA MET A 196 -1.23 18.34 -10.05
C MET A 196 0.20 18.31 -9.51
N ASP A 197 1.04 19.26 -9.92
CA ASP A 197 2.42 19.41 -9.44
C ASP A 197 2.44 19.69 -7.93
N ASP A 198 1.58 20.60 -7.45
CA ASP A 198 1.42 20.84 -6.02
C ASP A 198 1.04 19.57 -5.23
N VAL A 199 0.36 18.60 -5.86
CA VAL A 199 -0.03 17.32 -5.24
C VAL A 199 1.13 16.33 -5.29
N ILE A 200 1.82 16.22 -6.42
CA ILE A 200 3.01 15.38 -6.58
C ILE A 200 4.11 15.81 -5.58
N GLU A 201 4.26 17.12 -5.34
CA GLU A 201 5.19 17.68 -4.35
C GLU A 201 4.86 17.31 -2.89
N LEU A 202 3.61 16.93 -2.59
CA LEU A 202 3.28 16.47 -1.24
C LEU A 202 3.98 15.16 -0.91
N ASP A 203 4.00 14.24 -1.88
CA ASP A 203 4.71 12.96 -1.85
C ASP A 203 4.57 12.31 -3.23
N ASN A 204 5.65 12.25 -3.99
CA ASN A 204 5.59 11.76 -5.37
C ASN A 204 5.29 10.25 -5.43
N GLY A 205 5.69 9.48 -4.43
CA GLY A 205 5.42 8.05 -4.34
C GLY A 205 3.93 7.77 -4.13
N VAL A 206 3.29 8.48 -3.21
CA VAL A 206 1.85 8.36 -2.94
C VAL A 206 1.02 8.82 -4.14
N PHE A 207 1.48 9.87 -4.82
CA PHE A 207 0.75 10.50 -5.92
C PHE A 207 1.31 10.19 -7.31
N VAL A 208 1.98 9.05 -7.48
CA VAL A 208 2.49 8.61 -8.80
C VAL A 208 1.39 8.60 -9.87
N GLN A 209 0.16 8.20 -9.51
CA GLN A 209 -0.97 8.20 -10.44
C GLN A 209 -1.29 9.61 -10.96
N VAL A 210 -1.10 10.66 -10.15
CA VAL A 210 -1.30 12.04 -10.58
C VAL A 210 -0.24 12.42 -11.62
N ALA A 211 1.01 11.95 -11.48
CA ALA A 211 2.05 12.16 -12.49
C ALA A 211 1.73 11.42 -13.80
N LEU A 212 1.19 10.20 -13.74
CA LEU A 212 0.73 9.43 -14.90
C LEU A 212 -0.49 10.06 -15.58
N ASP A 213 -1.46 10.56 -14.81
CA ASP A 213 -2.62 11.26 -15.36
C ASP A 213 -2.20 12.56 -16.05
N LYS A 214 -1.20 13.26 -15.51
CA LYS A 214 -0.61 14.44 -16.17
C LYS A 214 -0.02 14.08 -17.52
N TYR A 215 0.71 12.96 -17.59
CA TYR A 215 1.23 12.42 -18.86
C TYR A 215 0.09 12.13 -19.84
N ARG A 216 -0.95 11.40 -19.41
CA ARG A 216 -2.11 11.07 -20.25
C ARG A 216 -2.82 12.29 -20.82
N ILE A 217 -3.00 13.36 -20.02
CA ILE A 217 -3.59 14.61 -20.49
C ILE A 217 -2.71 15.25 -21.58
N MET A 218 -1.38 15.24 -21.44
CA MET A 218 -0.47 15.76 -22.48
C MET A 218 -0.56 14.94 -23.76
N ALA A 219 -0.46 13.62 -23.62
CA ALA A 219 -0.36 12.69 -24.74
C ALA A 219 -1.67 12.56 -25.52
N SER A 220 -2.79 12.38 -24.83
CA SER A 220 -4.09 12.10 -25.44
C SER A 220 -4.96 13.36 -25.58
N GLU A 221 -5.28 14.06 -24.49
CA GLU A 221 -6.26 15.16 -24.54
C GLU A 221 -5.74 16.40 -25.30
N GLN A 222 -4.45 16.68 -25.18
CA GLN A 222 -3.78 17.78 -25.89
C GLN A 222 -3.12 17.35 -27.19
N ASN A 223 -2.90 16.05 -27.40
CA ASN A 223 -2.12 15.51 -28.50
C ASN A 223 -0.74 16.20 -28.63
N ASP A 224 -0.10 16.47 -27.49
CA ASP A 224 1.24 17.10 -27.41
C ASP A 224 2.26 16.04 -27.02
N SER A 225 2.63 15.22 -28.00
CA SER A 225 3.61 14.15 -27.84
C SER A 225 4.98 14.65 -27.38
N ALA A 226 5.39 15.86 -27.80
CA ALA A 226 6.65 16.44 -27.38
C ALA A 226 6.67 16.81 -25.88
N ALA A 227 5.58 17.39 -25.37
CA ALA A 227 5.43 17.64 -23.94
C ALA A 227 5.33 16.34 -23.14
N ALA A 228 4.56 15.36 -23.63
CA ALA A 228 4.41 14.05 -23.02
C ALA A 228 5.77 13.32 -22.92
N ASP A 229 6.56 13.28 -24.00
CA ASP A 229 7.90 12.70 -24.03
C ASP A 229 8.83 13.34 -23.00
N LYS A 230 8.82 14.68 -22.94
CA LYS A 230 9.63 15.43 -21.98
C LYS A 230 9.23 15.04 -20.54
N TRP A 231 7.93 14.99 -20.26
CA TRP A 231 7.41 14.63 -18.96
C TRP A 231 7.70 13.17 -18.59
N ALA A 232 7.60 12.22 -19.53
CA ALA A 232 7.97 10.83 -19.31
C ALA A 232 9.44 10.67 -18.89
N ASN A 233 10.37 11.36 -19.57
CA ASN A 233 11.77 11.35 -19.17
C ASN A 233 11.99 11.98 -17.78
N GLN A 234 11.24 13.05 -17.44
CA GLN A 234 11.28 13.64 -16.10
C GLN A 234 10.76 12.68 -15.02
N MET A 235 9.66 11.96 -15.28
CA MET A 235 9.13 10.94 -14.37
C MET A 235 10.15 9.84 -14.13
N ILE A 236 10.79 9.30 -15.17
CA ILE A 236 11.80 8.24 -15.03
C ILE A 236 12.96 8.68 -14.13
N VAL A 237 13.37 9.95 -14.20
CA VAL A 237 14.38 10.52 -13.30
C VAL A 237 13.84 10.70 -11.88
N MET A 238 12.65 11.30 -11.77
CA MET A 238 11.96 11.57 -10.49
C MET A 238 11.74 10.30 -9.66
N TYR A 239 11.44 9.19 -10.33
CA TYR A 239 11.15 7.90 -9.70
C TYR A 239 12.31 6.90 -9.80
N SER A 240 13.53 7.37 -10.08
CA SER A 240 14.71 6.49 -10.25
C SER A 240 15.02 5.58 -9.05
N ASP A 241 14.58 5.97 -7.85
CA ASP A 241 14.72 5.19 -6.62
C ASP A 241 13.48 4.36 -6.25
N ASP A 242 12.41 4.39 -7.05
CA ASP A 242 11.15 3.69 -6.82
C ASP A 242 10.84 2.72 -7.98
N PRO A 243 11.26 1.44 -7.87
CA PRO A 243 10.97 0.42 -8.86
C PRO A 243 9.49 0.25 -9.17
N GLY A 244 8.61 0.41 -8.18
CA GLY A 244 7.18 0.25 -8.40
C GLY A 244 6.63 1.34 -9.30
N ALA A 245 7.06 2.59 -9.09
CA ALA A 245 6.66 3.71 -9.93
C ALA A 245 7.25 3.58 -11.35
N LEU A 246 8.50 3.13 -11.48
CA LEU A 246 9.11 2.82 -12.78
C LEU A 246 8.34 1.73 -13.53
N GLY A 247 7.89 0.69 -12.82
CA GLY A 247 7.01 -0.34 -13.39
C GLY A 247 5.70 0.23 -13.91
N MET A 248 5.01 1.06 -13.13
CA MET A 248 3.77 1.72 -13.55
C MET A 248 3.96 2.62 -14.79
N ILE A 249 5.08 3.34 -14.86
CA ILE A 249 5.44 4.15 -16.05
C ILE A 249 5.66 3.23 -17.26
N ALA A 250 6.40 2.14 -17.08
CA ALA A 250 6.68 1.18 -18.16
C ALA A 250 5.40 0.53 -18.69
N GLU A 251 4.50 0.10 -17.81
CA GLU A 251 3.21 -0.49 -18.14
C GLU A 251 2.30 0.47 -18.91
N MET A 252 2.11 1.69 -18.38
CA MET A 252 1.33 2.72 -19.06
C MET A 252 1.92 3.02 -20.44
N ALA A 253 3.22 3.31 -20.52
CA ALA A 253 3.85 3.67 -21.78
C ALA A 253 3.90 2.50 -22.79
N ALA A 254 3.85 1.24 -22.37
CA ALA A 254 3.88 0.09 -23.29
C ALA A 254 2.50 -0.34 -23.78
N ALA A 255 1.48 -0.24 -22.93
CA ALA A 255 0.24 -1.00 -23.09
C ALA A 255 -1.03 -0.23 -22.68
N ASP A 256 -0.97 1.11 -22.60
CA ASP A 256 -2.19 1.90 -22.38
C ASP A 256 -3.23 1.58 -23.47
N PRO A 257 -4.52 1.41 -23.12
CA PRO A 257 -5.58 1.21 -24.10
C PRO A 257 -5.73 2.35 -25.11
N ASP A 258 -5.30 3.56 -24.75
CA ASP A 258 -5.20 4.68 -25.67
C ASP A 258 -3.82 4.69 -26.36
N GLU A 259 -3.80 4.43 -27.66
CA GLU A 259 -2.56 4.37 -28.45
C GLU A 259 -1.78 5.70 -28.43
N GLU A 260 -2.45 6.84 -28.25
CA GLU A 260 -1.78 8.15 -28.14
C GLU A 260 -0.96 8.28 -26.84
N VAL A 261 -1.29 7.49 -25.82
CA VAL A 261 -0.55 7.43 -24.55
C VAL A 261 0.68 6.51 -24.67
N GLN A 262 0.65 5.54 -25.59
CA GLN A 262 1.75 4.59 -25.76
C GLN A 262 3.03 5.28 -26.24
N ASN A 263 4.15 4.86 -25.66
CA ASN A 263 5.49 5.36 -25.91
C ASN A 263 6.51 4.28 -25.57
N HIS A 264 6.78 3.39 -26.53
CA HIS A 264 7.71 2.27 -26.35
C HIS A 264 9.12 2.70 -25.92
N GLY A 265 9.58 3.88 -26.37
CA GLY A 265 10.88 4.42 -25.97
C GLY A 265 10.94 4.77 -24.48
N ALA A 266 9.91 5.43 -23.95
CA ALA A 266 9.78 5.69 -22.52
C ALA A 266 9.57 4.39 -21.73
N ALA A 267 8.75 3.48 -22.24
CA ALA A 267 8.49 2.19 -21.60
C ALA A 267 9.77 1.38 -21.36
N ARG A 268 10.61 1.27 -22.39
CA ARG A 268 11.89 0.58 -22.31
C ARG A 268 12.85 1.24 -21.32
N LYS A 269 12.97 2.57 -21.36
CA LYS A 269 13.81 3.32 -20.41
C LYS A 269 13.37 3.12 -18.96
N ALA A 270 12.06 3.11 -18.71
CA ALA A 270 11.49 2.90 -17.39
C ALA A 270 11.72 1.46 -16.89
N ALA A 271 11.47 0.45 -17.73
CA ALA A 271 11.76 -0.95 -17.42
C ALA A 271 13.25 -1.20 -17.15
N ASP A 272 14.14 -0.62 -17.98
CA ASP A 272 15.59 -0.73 -17.77
C ASP A 272 16.03 -0.03 -16.47
N ALA A 273 15.41 1.11 -16.12
CA ALA A 273 15.67 1.78 -14.85
C ALA A 273 15.20 0.93 -13.66
N MET A 274 14.03 0.30 -13.77
CA MET A 274 13.50 -0.61 -12.75
C MET A 274 14.45 -1.80 -12.54
N LEU A 275 14.89 -2.46 -13.61
CA LEU A 275 15.87 -3.56 -13.55
C LEU A 275 17.20 -3.13 -12.92
N ARG A 276 17.70 -1.94 -13.25
CA ARG A 276 18.93 -1.41 -12.62
C ARG A 276 18.74 -1.19 -11.12
N LYS A 277 17.56 -0.72 -10.70
CA LYS A 277 17.28 -0.39 -9.30
C LYS A 277 16.98 -1.64 -8.45
N SER A 278 16.17 -2.58 -8.95
CA SER A 278 15.81 -3.81 -8.24
C SER A 278 16.88 -4.90 -8.33
N GLY A 279 17.68 -4.87 -9.40
CA GLY A 279 18.69 -5.87 -9.71
C GLY A 279 18.27 -6.79 -10.88
N PRO A 280 19.25 -7.35 -11.62
CA PRO A 280 19.01 -8.04 -12.90
C PRO A 280 18.29 -9.40 -12.78
N ARG A 281 17.98 -9.84 -11.56
CA ARG A 281 17.27 -11.10 -11.28
C ARG A 281 15.96 -10.88 -10.53
N ASP A 282 15.61 -9.64 -10.26
CA ASP A 282 14.34 -9.30 -9.62
C ASP A 282 13.19 -9.76 -10.50
N PRO A 283 12.28 -10.62 -9.99
CA PRO A 283 11.24 -11.22 -10.81
C PRO A 283 10.22 -10.20 -11.30
N ASP A 284 9.84 -9.22 -10.47
CA ASP A 284 8.88 -8.16 -10.84
C ASP A 284 9.45 -7.30 -11.98
N ALA A 285 10.71 -6.85 -11.86
CA ALA A 285 11.37 -6.04 -12.89
C ALA A 285 11.60 -6.80 -14.21
N LEU A 286 11.95 -8.10 -14.13
CA LEU A 286 12.07 -8.95 -15.32
C LEU A 286 10.72 -9.13 -16.02
N ALA A 287 9.63 -9.29 -15.27
CA ALA A 287 8.29 -9.44 -15.84
C ALA A 287 7.82 -8.15 -16.55
N VAL A 288 8.08 -6.98 -15.96
CA VAL A 288 7.82 -5.68 -16.63
C VAL A 288 8.63 -5.55 -17.91
N SER A 289 9.94 -5.84 -17.87
CA SER A 289 10.79 -5.82 -19.07
C SER A 289 10.29 -6.78 -20.16
N ALA A 290 9.89 -7.99 -19.77
CA ALA A 290 9.33 -8.98 -20.69
C ALA A 290 8.03 -8.50 -21.36
N MET A 291 7.14 -7.87 -20.58
CA MET A 291 5.91 -7.27 -21.10
C MET A 291 6.23 -6.13 -22.08
N VAL A 292 7.17 -5.24 -21.76
CA VAL A 292 7.59 -4.18 -22.70
C VAL A 292 8.12 -4.78 -23.99
N ALA A 293 9.02 -5.77 -23.91
CA ALA A 293 9.56 -6.46 -25.08
C ALA A 293 8.46 -7.12 -25.93
N PHE A 294 7.44 -7.68 -25.27
CA PHE A 294 6.30 -8.29 -25.95
C PHE A 294 5.48 -7.25 -26.74
N GLN A 295 5.21 -6.09 -26.15
CA GLN A 295 4.49 -4.99 -26.83
C GLN A 295 5.31 -4.40 -27.99
N GLU A 296 6.63 -4.45 -27.91
CA GLU A 296 7.54 -4.06 -28.99
C GLU A 296 7.68 -5.13 -30.09
N GLY A 297 7.02 -6.30 -29.96
CA GLY A 297 7.09 -7.40 -30.92
C GLY A 297 8.32 -8.31 -30.77
N ASP A 298 9.18 -8.08 -29.77
CA ASP A 298 10.33 -8.95 -29.46
C ASP A 298 9.90 -10.14 -28.58
N ALA A 299 9.19 -11.08 -29.21
CA ALA A 299 8.67 -12.25 -28.53
C ALA A 299 9.78 -13.13 -27.93
N ASP A 300 10.94 -13.19 -28.58
CA ASP A 300 12.08 -13.98 -28.10
C ASP A 300 12.63 -13.41 -26.79
N ARG A 301 12.81 -12.09 -26.69
CA ARG A 301 13.21 -11.43 -25.44
C ARG A 301 12.13 -11.59 -24.37
N ALA A 302 10.87 -11.35 -24.72
CA ALA A 302 9.75 -11.49 -23.79
C ALA A 302 9.70 -12.89 -23.14
N ILE A 303 9.81 -13.96 -23.93
CA ILE A 303 9.79 -15.33 -23.42
C ILE A 303 11.00 -15.61 -22.52
N ARG A 304 12.20 -15.15 -22.91
CA ARG A 304 13.42 -15.37 -22.11
C ARG A 304 13.34 -14.67 -20.75
N GLU A 305 13.01 -13.39 -20.74
CA GLU A 305 12.93 -12.58 -19.52
C GLU A 305 11.81 -13.07 -18.60
N GLN A 306 10.63 -13.37 -19.16
CA GLN A 306 9.50 -13.89 -18.38
C GLN A 306 9.78 -15.28 -17.78
N MET A 307 10.52 -16.12 -18.51
CA MET A 307 10.98 -17.41 -17.98
C MET A 307 11.94 -17.21 -16.81
N GLN A 308 12.85 -16.22 -16.90
CA GLN A 308 13.74 -15.88 -15.81
C GLN A 308 12.98 -15.36 -14.59
N ALA A 309 12.00 -14.47 -14.79
CA ALA A 309 11.10 -13.98 -13.73
C ALA A 309 10.42 -15.15 -13.01
N TRP A 310 9.82 -16.08 -13.77
CA TRP A 310 9.18 -17.27 -13.20
C TRP A 310 10.15 -18.17 -12.41
N MET A 311 11.40 -18.31 -12.85
CA MET A 311 12.39 -19.13 -12.16
C MET A 311 12.86 -18.51 -10.84
N THR A 312 13.03 -17.19 -10.79
CA THR A 312 13.55 -16.46 -9.61
C THR A 312 12.46 -16.04 -8.62
N ALA A 313 11.18 -16.09 -9.03
CA ALA A 313 10.05 -15.76 -8.17
C ALA A 313 9.87 -16.71 -6.99
N ASP A 314 9.33 -16.15 -5.90
CA ASP A 314 8.84 -16.93 -4.76
C ASP A 314 7.69 -17.86 -5.20
N PRO A 315 7.52 -19.03 -4.54
CA PRO A 315 6.58 -20.06 -4.97
C PRO A 315 5.13 -19.59 -5.17
N ASP A 316 4.66 -18.63 -4.36
CA ASP A 316 3.33 -18.03 -4.41
C ASP A 316 3.11 -17.12 -5.62
N MET A 317 4.16 -16.48 -6.11
CA MET A 317 4.12 -15.60 -7.28
C MET A 317 4.27 -16.37 -8.61
N LYS A 318 4.84 -17.57 -8.59
CA LYS A 318 5.09 -18.38 -9.80
C LYS A 318 3.86 -18.62 -10.70
N PRO A 319 2.64 -18.89 -10.18
CA PRO A 319 1.48 -19.09 -11.04
C PRO A 319 1.17 -17.90 -11.94
N GLU A 320 1.36 -16.68 -11.45
CA GLU A 320 1.15 -15.47 -12.23
C GLU A 320 2.16 -15.32 -13.35
N PHE A 321 3.45 -15.41 -13.04
CA PHE A 321 4.49 -15.30 -14.06
C PHE A 321 4.41 -16.40 -15.11
N LYS A 322 3.96 -17.60 -14.73
CA LYS A 322 3.74 -18.70 -15.65
C LYS A 322 2.62 -18.41 -16.65
N ARG A 323 1.52 -17.77 -16.22
CA ARG A 323 0.42 -17.38 -17.13
C ARG A 323 0.92 -16.44 -18.22
N SER A 324 1.67 -15.39 -17.87
CA SER A 324 2.23 -14.46 -18.86
C SER A 324 3.22 -15.15 -19.81
N LEU A 325 4.07 -16.06 -19.29
CA LEU A 325 4.98 -16.84 -20.13
C LEU A 325 4.24 -17.68 -21.18
N ASP A 326 3.13 -18.30 -20.79
CA ASP A 326 2.32 -19.11 -21.69
C ASP A 326 1.61 -18.27 -22.75
N ILE A 327 1.16 -17.06 -22.39
CA ILE A 327 0.62 -16.09 -23.35
C ILE A 327 1.68 -15.73 -24.40
N TYR A 328 2.90 -15.36 -23.98
CA TYR A 328 3.96 -14.97 -24.91
C TYR A 328 4.34 -16.11 -25.86
N ARG A 329 4.49 -17.33 -25.34
CA ARG A 329 4.77 -18.54 -26.16
C ARG A 329 3.65 -18.83 -27.15
N GLY A 330 2.40 -18.72 -26.72
CA GLY A 330 1.23 -18.97 -27.55
C GLY A 330 1.16 -18.01 -28.74
N GLN A 331 1.41 -16.72 -28.52
CA GLN A 331 1.36 -15.71 -29.58
C GLN A 331 2.56 -15.78 -30.54
N ALA A 332 3.76 -16.08 -30.03
CA ALA A 332 4.95 -16.29 -30.86
C ALA A 332 4.80 -17.46 -31.85
N SER A 333 4.00 -18.47 -31.49
CA SER A 333 3.77 -19.66 -32.32
C SER A 333 2.76 -19.46 -33.46
N ARG A 334 2.11 -18.30 -33.58
CA ARG A 334 1.13 -18.02 -34.64
C ARG A 334 1.83 -17.66 -35.96
N PRO A 335 1.54 -18.36 -37.09
CA PRO A 335 2.11 -18.01 -38.38
C PRO A 335 1.70 -16.59 -38.78
N GLY A 336 2.67 -15.68 -38.94
CA GLY A 336 2.44 -14.29 -39.38
C GLY A 336 2.87 -13.18 -38.41
N ALA A 337 3.26 -13.51 -37.17
CA ALA A 337 3.61 -12.52 -36.15
C ALA A 337 4.99 -11.84 -36.35
N SER A 338 5.87 -12.35 -37.21
CA SER A 338 7.24 -11.82 -37.37
C SER A 338 7.40 -10.73 -38.44
N ARG A 339 6.30 -10.17 -38.97
CA ARG A 339 6.35 -9.09 -39.98
C ARG A 339 5.22 -8.09 -39.78
N ARG A 340 5.45 -7.12 -38.91
CA ARG A 340 4.96 -5.74 -39.03
C ARG A 340 5.88 -4.85 -38.22
#